data_AF-A0A850JC32-F1
#
_entry.id   AF-A0A850JC32-F1
#
_cell.length_a   1.000
_cell.length_b   1.000
_cell.length_c   1.000
_cell.angle_alpha   90.00
_cell.angle_beta   90.00
_cell.angle_gamma   90.00
#
_symmetry.space_group_name_H-M   'P 1'
#
loop_
_entity.id
_entity.type
_entity.pdbx_description
1 polymer ?
#
loop_
_entity_poly.entity_id
_entity_poly.type
_entity_poly.pdbx_seq_one_letter_code
_entity_poly.pdbx_strand_id
1 'polypeptide(L)'
;MNDCTDVRTSLGVYVVGALDPGERSRLEEHLERCPACRDELAGLAGLPAMLGRVEREQLERVTGPPPELLDGLLARAAERRRGWLGRLTGGRGIG
;
A
#
# COMPACT_ATOMS: atom_id res chain seq x y z
N MET A 1 -25.44 -2.85 7.18
CA MET A 1 -24.53 -1.85 7.79
C MET A 1 -23.06 -2.29 7.67
N ASN A 2 -22.71 -3.56 7.88
CA ASN A 2 -21.33 -4.07 7.66
C ASN A 2 -20.94 -4.13 6.17
N ASP A 3 -21.87 -4.50 5.27
CA ASP A 3 -21.61 -4.60 3.83
C ASP A 3 -21.25 -3.25 3.17
N CYS A 4 -21.78 -2.13 3.67
CA CYS A 4 -21.45 -0.81 3.15
C CYS A 4 -20.02 -0.37 3.49
N THR A 5 -19.48 -0.79 4.63
CA THR A 5 -18.11 -0.42 5.03
C THR A 5 -17.08 -1.05 4.08
N ASP A 6 -17.29 -2.32 3.74
CA ASP A 6 -16.44 -3.06 2.81
C ASP A 6 -16.56 -2.48 1.39
N VAL A 7 -17.80 -2.25 0.93
CA VAL A 7 -18.05 -1.65 -0.39
C VAL A 7 -17.42 -0.28 -0.54
N ARG A 8 -17.55 0.61 0.46
CA ARG A 8 -16.95 1.96 0.42
C ARG A 8 -15.44 1.92 0.20
N THR A 9 -14.75 1.04 0.94
CA THR A 9 -13.31 0.88 0.80
C THR A 9 -12.94 0.45 -0.62
N SER A 10 -13.77 -0.42 -1.23
CA SER A 10 -13.58 -0.91 -2.59
C SER A 10 -13.98 0.08 -3.70
N LEU A 11 -14.74 1.15 -3.43
CA LEU A 11 -15.15 2.13 -4.45
C LEU A 11 -13.95 2.81 -5.14
N GLY A 12 -12.89 3.09 -4.39
CA GLY A 12 -11.66 3.65 -4.94
C GLY A 12 -10.97 2.69 -5.90
N VAL A 13 -10.98 1.39 -5.59
CA VAL A 13 -10.40 0.35 -6.45
C VAL A 13 -11.27 0.13 -7.69
N TYR A 14 -12.59 0.20 -7.53
CA TYR A 14 -13.55 0.13 -8.63
C TYR A 14 -13.36 1.27 -9.63
N VAL A 15 -13.23 2.52 -9.15
CA VAL A 15 -13.16 3.70 -10.03
C VAL A 15 -11.88 3.73 -10.88
N VAL A 16 -10.77 3.18 -10.35
CA VAL A 16 -9.51 3.04 -11.10
C VAL A 16 -9.43 1.75 -11.92
N GLY A 17 -10.47 0.91 -11.89
CA GLY A 17 -10.55 -0.31 -12.69
C GLY A 17 -9.65 -1.45 -12.21
N ALA A 18 -9.35 -1.51 -10.91
CA ALA A 18 -8.37 -2.45 -10.35
C ALA A 18 -8.98 -3.62 -9.54
N LEU A 19 -10.31 -3.78 -9.55
CA LEU A 19 -10.98 -4.91 -8.92
C LEU A 19 -10.92 -6.15 -9.80
N ASP A 20 -10.88 -7.33 -9.16
CA ASP A 20 -11.14 -8.57 -9.89
C ASP A 20 -12.62 -8.69 -10.32
N PRO A 21 -12.95 -9.53 -11.32
CA PRO A 21 -14.32 -9.63 -11.83
C PRO A 21 -15.38 -10.03 -10.78
N GLY A 22 -15.01 -10.86 -9.82
CA GLY A 22 -15.88 -11.31 -8.74
C GLY A 22 -16.14 -10.21 -7.72
N GLU A 23 -15.10 -9.48 -7.31
CA GLU A 23 -15.24 -8.29 -6.46
C GLU A 23 -16.10 -7.21 -7.13
N ARG A 24 -15.85 -6.97 -8.42
CA ARG A 24 -16.62 -6.01 -9.23
C ARG A 24 -18.10 -6.35 -9.23
N SER A 25 -18.44 -7.61 -9.50
CA SER A 25 -19.84 -8.06 -9.57
C SER A 25 -20.58 -7.87 -8.25
N ARG A 26 -19.94 -8.22 -7.12
CA ARG A 26 -20.53 -8.02 -5.77
C ARG A 26 -20.75 -6.55 -5.46
N LEU A 27 -19.80 -5.69 -5.83
CA LEU A 27 -19.90 -4.25 -5.64
C LEU A 27 -21.04 -3.67 -6.47
N GLU A 28 -21.15 -4.04 -7.75
CA GLU A 28 -22.22 -3.58 -8.64
C GLU A 28 -23.61 -4.01 -8.12
N GLU A 29 -23.74 -5.25 -7.63
CA GLU A 29 -24.97 -5.74 -6.99
C GLU A 29 -25.37 -4.89 -5.75
N HIS A 30 -24.39 -4.43 -4.97
CA HIS A 30 -24.65 -3.53 -3.85
C HIS A 30 -25.12 -2.14 -4.32
N LEU A 31 -24.49 -1.60 -5.36
CA LEU A 31 -24.83 -0.28 -5.91
C LEU A 31 -26.26 -0.21 -6.45
N GLU A 32 -26.79 -1.32 -6.97
CA GLU A 32 -28.20 -1.41 -7.37
C GLU A 32 -29.17 -1.10 -6.21
N ARG A 33 -28.78 -1.41 -4.97
CA ARG A 33 -29.67 -1.38 -3.80
C ARG A 33 -29.35 -0.26 -2.81
N CYS A 34 -28.15 0.34 -2.88
CA CYS A 34 -27.68 1.31 -1.91
C CYS A 34 -27.44 2.69 -2.56
N PRO A 35 -28.35 3.69 -2.38
CA PRO A 35 -28.14 5.03 -2.90
C PRO A 35 -26.94 5.74 -2.25
N ALA A 36 -26.69 5.54 -0.96
CA ALA A 36 -25.57 6.19 -0.27
C ALA A 36 -24.20 5.81 -0.87
N CYS A 37 -24.00 4.54 -1.23
CA CYS A 37 -22.76 4.09 -1.89
C CYS A 37 -22.67 4.58 -3.35
N ARG A 38 -23.81 4.78 -4.04
CA ARG A 38 -23.84 5.41 -5.38
C ARG A 38 -23.44 6.88 -5.32
N ASP A 39 -23.93 7.62 -4.33
CA ASP A 39 -23.57 9.02 -4.12
C ASP A 39 -22.08 9.17 -3.82
N GLU A 40 -21.54 8.27 -3.00
CA GLU A 40 -20.11 8.23 -2.71
C GLU A 40 -19.27 7.90 -3.95
N LEU A 41 -19.69 6.92 -4.77
CA LEU A 41 -19.05 6.62 -6.05
C LEU A 41 -19.07 7.82 -6.99
N ALA A 42 -20.19 8.56 -7.06
CA ALA A 42 -20.30 9.76 -7.87
C ALA A 42 -19.29 10.83 -7.42
N GLY A 43 -19.03 10.95 -6.12
CA GLY A 43 -17.98 11.81 -5.56
C GLY A 43 -16.57 11.43 -6.00
N LEU A 44 -16.33 10.17 -6.39
CA LEU A 44 -15.03 9.67 -6.84
C LEU A 44 -14.84 9.76 -8.36
N ALA A 45 -15.88 10.08 -9.14
CA ALA A 45 -15.85 10.01 -10.61
C ALA A 45 -14.75 10.87 -11.27
N GLY A 46 -14.31 11.94 -10.62
CA GLY A 46 -13.23 12.81 -11.10
C GLY A 46 -11.81 12.26 -10.86
N LEU A 47 -11.64 11.27 -9.97
CA LEU A 47 -10.32 10.77 -9.58
C LEU A 47 -9.50 10.19 -10.75
N PRO A 48 -10.05 9.33 -11.63
CA PRO A 48 -9.26 8.76 -12.72
C PRO A 48 -8.66 9.83 -13.64
N ALA A 49 -9.44 10.88 -13.94
CA ALA A 49 -8.97 11.99 -14.77
C ALA A 49 -7.88 12.83 -14.09
N MET A 50 -7.92 12.97 -12.76
CA MET A 50 -6.87 13.65 -12.00
C MET A 50 -5.59 12.81 -11.94
N LEU A 51 -5.71 11.51 -11.67
CA LEU A 51 -4.59 10.57 -11.62
C LEU A 51 -3.90 10.44 -12.99
N GLY A 52 -4.67 10.50 -14.08
CA GLY A 52 -4.14 10.49 -15.45
C GLY A 52 -3.28 11.69 -15.83
N ARG A 53 -3.19 12.74 -15.00
CA ARG A 53 -2.31 13.90 -15.21
C ARG A 53 -0.88 13.68 -14.70
N VAL A 54 -0.64 12.58 -13.99
CA VAL A 54 0.68 12.26 -13.46
C VAL A 54 1.52 11.68 -14.58
N GLU A 55 2.52 12.44 -15.02
CA GLU A 55 3.48 12.00 -16.03
C GLU A 55 4.45 10.97 -15.43
N ARG A 56 4.99 10.09 -16.29
CA ARG A 56 5.90 9.01 -15.86
C ARG A 56 7.13 9.56 -15.14
N GLU A 57 7.70 10.65 -15.60
CA GLU A 57 8.89 11.27 -15.01
C GLU A 57 8.59 11.86 -13.63
N GLN A 58 7.35 12.31 -13.37
CA GLN A 58 6.94 12.75 -12.04
C GLN A 58 6.84 11.56 -11.09
N LEU A 59 6.30 10.44 -11.58
CA LEU A 59 6.21 9.20 -10.82
C LEU A 59 7.60 8.69 -10.46
N GLU A 60 8.53 8.60 -11.42
CA GLU A 60 9.90 8.12 -11.21
C GLU A 60 10.67 8.91 -10.13
N ARG A 61 10.41 10.21 -9.99
CA ARG A 61 11.04 11.03 -8.94
C ARG A 61 10.55 10.71 -7.53
N VAL A 62 9.34 10.18 -7.38
CA VAL A 62 8.73 9.84 -6.09
C VAL A 62 8.68 8.34 -5.82
N THR A 63 8.82 7.51 -6.86
CA THR A 63 8.90 6.06 -6.74
C THR A 63 10.34 5.63 -6.54
N GLY A 64 10.65 5.28 -5.31
CA GLY A 64 11.93 4.72 -4.93
C GLY A 64 12.08 4.74 -3.42
N PRO A 65 12.91 3.87 -2.84
CA PRO A 65 13.28 4.02 -1.45
C PRO A 65 13.98 5.38 -1.26
N PRO A 66 13.77 6.08 -0.13
CA PRO A 66 14.54 7.28 0.17
C PRO A 66 16.05 6.95 0.15
N PRO A 67 16.90 7.86 -0.35
CA PRO A 67 18.32 7.54 -0.62
C PRO A 67 19.08 7.08 0.64
N GLU A 68 18.67 7.53 1.82
CA GLU A 68 19.28 7.17 3.10
C GLU A 68 18.90 5.75 3.57
N LEU A 69 17.88 5.13 2.97
CA LEU A 69 17.38 3.82 3.41
C LEU A 69 18.44 2.74 3.26
N LEU A 70 19.17 2.72 2.14
CA LEU A 70 20.19 1.70 1.89
C LEU A 70 21.30 1.76 2.93
N ASP A 71 21.87 2.95 3.14
CA ASP A 71 22.93 3.16 4.12
C ASP A 71 22.48 2.81 5.54
N GLY A 72 21.24 3.22 5.89
CA GLY A 72 20.63 2.89 7.17
C GLY A 72 20.39 1.38 7.37
N LEU A 73 20.09 0.64 6.29
CA LEU A 73 19.94 -0.82 6.34
C LEU A 73 21.30 -1.51 6.45
N LEU A 74 22.31 -1.04 5.72
CA LEU A 74 23.68 -1.57 5.77
C LEU A 74 24.31 -1.36 7.15
N ALA A 75 24.12 -0.19 7.77
CA ALA A 75 24.58 0.10 9.12
C ALA A 75 23.97 -0.87 10.14
N ARG A 76 22.64 -1.05 10.12
CA ARG A 76 21.91 -2.00 10.99
C ARG A 76 22.34 -3.46 10.76
N ALA A 77 22.62 -3.84 9.51
CA ALA A 77 23.12 -5.18 9.19
C ALA A 77 24.54 -5.39 9.74
N ALA A 78 25.41 -4.38 9.63
CA ALA A 78 26.75 -4.43 10.19
C ALA A 78 26.74 -4.51 11.73
N GLU A 79 25.87 -3.76 12.41
CA GLU A 79 25.68 -3.84 13.87
C GLU A 79 25.26 -5.24 14.33
N ARG A 80 24.26 -5.83 13.67
CA ARG A 80 23.81 -7.20 13.97
C ARG A 80 24.95 -8.22 13.82
N ARG A 81 25.75 -8.09 12.76
CA ARG A 81 26.93 -8.94 12.53
C ARG A 81 27.99 -8.77 13.61
N ARG A 82 28.30 -7.53 14.01
CA ARG A 82 29.25 -7.24 15.10
C ARG A 82 28.78 -7.80 16.44
N GLY A 83 27.49 -7.68 16.75
CA GLY A 83 26.90 -8.24 17.96
C GLY A 83 26.98 -9.77 18.02
N TRP A 84 26.80 -10.47 16.88
CA TRP A 84 27.00 -11.91 16.80
C TRP A 84 28.47 -12.31 17.01
N LEU A 85 29.41 -11.63 16.34
CA LEU A 85 30.84 -11.88 16.50
C LEU A 85 31.32 -11.61 17.94
N GLY A 86 30.85 -10.52 18.56
CA GLY A 86 31.16 -10.19 19.95
C GLY A 86 30.71 -11.24 20.94
N ARG A 87 29.56 -11.89 20.70
CA ARG A 87 29.09 -13.01 21.53
C ARG A 87 29.96 -14.27 21.38
N LEU A 88 30.46 -14.56 20.19
CA LEU A 88 31.36 -15.69 19.95
C LEU A 88 32.74 -15.48 20.59
N THR A 89 33.25 -14.24 20.57
CA THR A 89 34.53 -13.92 21.20
C THR A 89 34.44 -13.77 22.72
N GLY A 90 33.26 -13.42 23.27
CA GLY A 90 33.02 -13.30 24.71
C GLY A 90 32.79 -14.61 25.46
N GLY A 91 32.62 -15.73 24.76
CA GLY A 91 32.37 -17.06 25.34
C GLY A 91 33.61 -17.82 25.85
N ARG A 92 34.76 -17.16 26.01
CA ARG A 92 35.99 -17.80 26.51
C ARG A 92 36.30 -17.34 27.93
N GLY A 93 35.52 -17.87 28.88
CA GLY A 93 35.76 -17.80 30.31
C GLY A 93 35.42 -19.15 30.94
N ILE A 94 36.31 -20.12 30.74
CA ILE A 94 36.34 -21.36 31.52
C ILE A 94 37.09 -21.08 32.82
N GLY A 95 36.48 -21.43 33.95
CA GLY A 95 37.04 -21.40 35.28
C GLY A 95 36.20 -22.29 36.18
#